data_AF-A0A8C9L7C5-F1
#
_entry.id   AF-A0A8C9L7C5-F1
#
_cell.length_a   1.000
_cell.length_b   1.000
_cell.length_c   1.000
_cell.angle_alpha   90.00
_cell.angle_beta   90.00
_cell.angle_gamma   90.00
#
_symmetry.space_group_name_H-M   'P 1'
#
loop_
_entity.id
_entity.type
_entity.pdbx_description
1 polymer ?
#
loop_
_entity_poly.entity_id
_entity_poly.type
_entity_poly.pdbx_seq_one_letter_code
_entity_poly.pdbx_strand_id
1 'polypeptide(L)'
;MTRTYGATETDPGEKFKDSQFLVFMNRILAFTVAGLYCALTKQPRHGAAMYKYSFASLSNILSSWCQYEALKYISFPTQVLAKASKVIPVMMMGKLVSHKSYEYWEYLTAALISVGVSMFLLSSAPNRHVSTVTTFSGVVLLAGYIVFDSFTSNWQDALFTYKMSPVQMMFGVNVFSCLFTVGSLLEQGALLESVHFMARHSEFTAHAVLLSVCSACGQLFIFYTINQFGAAVFTIIMTLRQAFAILLSCLIYGHAVTVVGGLGVAVVFMALFLRVYARSRMKKRSKKLPPGETPVQKV
;
A
#
# COMPACT_ATOMS: atom_id res chain seq x y z
N MET A 1 4.67 11.60 -16.52
CA MET A 1 4.35 12.86 -17.25
C MET A 1 5.56 13.78 -17.48
N THR A 2 6.78 13.43 -17.04
CA THR A 2 7.97 14.30 -17.15
C THR A 2 8.84 14.04 -18.38
N ARG A 3 8.75 12.86 -18.99
CA ARG A 3 9.52 12.47 -20.19
C ARG A 3 8.70 12.72 -21.46
N THR A 4 9.35 13.27 -22.48
CA THR A 4 8.79 13.49 -23.81
C THR A 4 9.22 12.35 -24.72
N TYR A 5 8.31 11.88 -25.58
CA TYR A 5 8.53 10.76 -26.50
C TYR A 5 8.50 11.26 -27.95
N GLY A 6 9.38 10.72 -28.79
CA GLY A 6 9.46 11.10 -30.20
C GLY A 6 10.08 12.48 -30.47
N ALA A 7 10.79 13.06 -29.51
CA ALA A 7 11.51 14.32 -29.73
C ALA A 7 12.64 14.12 -30.76
N THR A 8 12.65 14.96 -31.79
CA THR A 8 13.71 15.04 -32.82
C THR A 8 14.24 16.47 -32.88
N GLU A 9 15.31 16.74 -33.63
CA GLU A 9 15.86 18.10 -33.75
C GLU A 9 14.83 19.13 -34.27
N THR A 10 13.77 18.68 -34.95
CA THR A 10 12.71 19.52 -35.53
C THR A 10 11.35 19.42 -34.83
N ASP A 11 11.14 18.47 -33.92
CA ASP A 11 9.85 18.26 -33.24
C ASP A 11 10.06 18.17 -31.71
N PRO A 12 9.39 19.03 -30.91
CA PRO A 12 9.50 18.99 -29.45
C PRO A 12 9.03 17.67 -28.82
N GLY A 13 8.32 16.81 -29.57
CA GLY A 13 7.83 15.50 -29.14
C GLY A 13 6.60 15.56 -28.23
N GLU A 14 6.02 14.39 -27.93
CA GLU A 14 4.75 14.29 -27.21
C GLU A 14 4.90 13.79 -25.76
N LYS A 15 4.08 14.31 -24.83
CA LYS A 15 4.07 13.86 -23.42
C LYS A 15 2.80 13.09 -23.11
N PHE A 16 2.96 11.90 -22.54
CA PHE A 16 1.84 11.10 -22.07
C PHE A 16 1.25 11.64 -20.76
N LYS A 17 -0.07 11.84 -20.73
CA LYS A 17 -0.80 12.50 -19.62
C LYS A 17 -1.81 11.60 -18.90
N ASP A 18 -2.08 10.39 -19.39
CA ASP A 18 -3.09 9.52 -18.78
C ASP A 18 -2.48 8.55 -17.75
N SER A 19 -2.52 8.93 -16.47
CA SER A 19 -2.07 8.05 -15.38
C SER A 19 -2.96 6.82 -15.18
N GLN A 20 -4.24 6.89 -15.54
CA GLN A 20 -5.17 5.77 -15.37
C GLN A 20 -4.86 4.65 -16.36
N PHE A 21 -4.45 4.98 -17.58
CA PHE A 21 -3.98 3.99 -18.54
C PHE A 21 -2.74 3.24 -18.06
N LEU A 22 -1.78 3.92 -17.41
CA LEU A 22 -0.61 3.25 -16.81
C LEU A 22 -1.02 2.29 -15.69
N VAL A 23 -1.97 2.69 -14.84
CA VAL A 23 -2.54 1.83 -13.79
C VAL A 23 -3.25 0.62 -14.41
N PHE A 24 -3.95 0.82 -15.52
CA PHE A 24 -4.60 -0.25 -16.27
C PHE A 24 -3.59 -1.24 -16.87
N MET A 25 -2.50 -0.76 -17.48
CA MET A 25 -1.40 -1.62 -17.96
C MET A 25 -0.79 -2.45 -16.83
N ASN A 26 -0.54 -1.84 -15.66
CA ASN A 26 -0.04 -2.57 -14.49
C ASN A 26 -1.00 -3.69 -14.06
N ARG A 27 -2.32 -3.44 -14.09
CA ARG A 27 -3.36 -4.41 -13.72
C ARG A 27 -3.48 -5.53 -14.74
N ILE A 28 -3.44 -5.23 -16.04
CA ILE A 28 -3.43 -6.25 -17.10
C ILE A 28 -2.22 -7.15 -16.99
N LEU A 29 -1.02 -6.58 -16.83
CA LEU A 29 0.19 -7.39 -16.73
C LEU A 29 0.15 -8.26 -15.48
N ALA A 30 -0.27 -7.71 -14.34
CA ALA A 30 -0.45 -8.47 -13.12
C ALA A 30 -1.49 -9.61 -13.26
N PHE A 31 -2.62 -9.34 -13.93
CA PHE A 31 -3.64 -10.32 -14.25
C PHE A 31 -3.12 -11.44 -15.14
N THR A 32 -2.44 -11.09 -16.24
CA THR A 32 -1.92 -12.05 -17.23
C THR A 32 -0.81 -12.91 -16.64
N VAL A 33 0.15 -12.33 -15.91
CA VAL A 33 1.24 -13.06 -15.25
C VAL A 33 0.68 -14.00 -14.18
N ALA A 34 -0.24 -13.53 -13.34
CA ALA A 34 -0.86 -14.36 -12.31
C ALA A 34 -1.72 -15.48 -12.92
N GLY A 35 -2.45 -15.19 -13.99
CA GLY A 35 -3.27 -16.16 -14.73
C GLY A 35 -2.42 -17.23 -15.39
N LEU A 36 -1.34 -16.85 -16.08
CA LEU A 36 -0.40 -17.78 -16.69
C LEU A 36 0.26 -18.66 -15.63
N TYR A 37 0.70 -18.09 -14.52
CA TYR A 37 1.28 -18.86 -13.42
C TYR A 37 0.26 -19.86 -12.83
N CYS A 38 -0.99 -19.44 -12.63
CA CYS A 38 -2.05 -20.31 -12.12
C CYS A 38 -2.44 -21.42 -13.11
N ALA A 39 -2.32 -21.18 -14.42
CA ALA A 39 -2.56 -22.19 -15.45
C ALA A 39 -1.41 -23.22 -15.53
N LEU A 40 -0.16 -22.77 -15.37
CA LEU A 40 1.02 -23.63 -15.51
C LEU A 40 1.38 -24.40 -14.23
N THR A 41 0.92 -23.96 -13.06
CA THR A 41 1.27 -24.57 -11.77
C THR A 41 0.03 -25.08 -11.03
N LYS A 42 0.15 -26.22 -10.34
CA LYS A 42 -0.94 -26.72 -9.50
C LYS A 42 -1.16 -25.77 -8.32
N GLN A 43 -2.26 -25.04 -8.37
CA GLN A 43 -2.67 -24.14 -7.30
C GLN A 43 -3.57 -24.86 -6.27
N PRO A 44 -3.60 -24.40 -5.00
CA PRO A 44 -4.51 -24.92 -3.99
C PRO A 44 -5.98 -24.67 -4.40
N ARG A 45 -6.91 -25.46 -3.84
CA ARG A 45 -8.35 -25.36 -4.16
C ARG A 45 -8.85 -23.94 -3.86
N HIS A 46 -9.49 -23.33 -4.85
CA HIS A 46 -10.07 -22.00 -4.72
C HIS A 46 -11.34 -22.06 -3.85
N GLY A 47 -11.24 -21.59 -2.60
CA GLY A 47 -12.35 -21.65 -1.63
C GLY A 47 -13.23 -20.40 -1.55
N ALA A 48 -12.80 -19.27 -2.12
CA ALA A 48 -13.55 -18.01 -2.05
C ALA A 48 -14.44 -17.80 -3.28
N ALA A 49 -15.61 -17.19 -3.11
CA ALA A 49 -16.44 -16.78 -4.23
C ALA A 49 -15.80 -15.60 -4.97
N MET A 50 -15.78 -15.63 -6.31
CA MET A 50 -15.10 -14.63 -7.14
C MET A 50 -15.53 -13.19 -6.84
N TYR A 51 -16.82 -12.94 -6.59
CA TYR A 51 -17.29 -11.58 -6.30
C TYR A 51 -16.64 -10.96 -5.04
N LYS A 52 -16.08 -11.76 -4.11
CA LYS A 52 -15.45 -11.23 -2.89
C LYS A 52 -14.16 -10.46 -3.18
N TYR A 53 -13.47 -10.73 -4.29
CA TYR A 53 -12.31 -9.95 -4.73
C TYR A 53 -12.70 -8.55 -5.22
N SER A 54 -13.96 -8.37 -5.65
CA SER A 54 -14.46 -7.08 -6.14
C SER A 54 -14.41 -6.01 -5.05
N PHE A 55 -14.69 -6.35 -3.78
CA PHE A 55 -14.61 -5.42 -2.65
C PHE A 55 -13.19 -4.91 -2.40
N ALA A 56 -12.18 -5.80 -2.43
CA ALA A 56 -10.77 -5.39 -2.31
C ALA A 56 -10.34 -4.51 -3.50
N SER A 57 -10.78 -4.85 -4.70
CA SER A 57 -10.48 -4.06 -5.90
C SER A 57 -11.13 -2.67 -5.87
N LEU A 58 -12.42 -2.59 -5.55
CA LEU A 58 -13.18 -1.34 -5.50
C LEU A 58 -12.61 -0.41 -4.43
N SER A 59 -12.38 -0.92 -3.22
CA SER A 59 -11.77 -0.14 -2.14
C SER A 59 -10.35 0.33 -2.47
N ASN A 60 -9.55 -0.48 -3.16
CA ASN A 60 -8.23 -0.05 -3.63
C ASN A 60 -8.30 1.10 -4.65
N ILE A 61 -9.28 1.05 -5.58
CA ILE A 61 -9.51 2.13 -6.56
C ILE A 61 -9.94 3.40 -5.84
N LEU A 62 -10.93 3.32 -4.96
CA LEU A 62 -11.42 4.47 -4.19
C LEU A 62 -10.32 5.07 -3.31
N SER A 63 -9.53 4.21 -2.65
CA SER A 63 -8.36 4.62 -1.88
C SER A 63 -7.37 5.40 -2.75
N SER A 64 -7.02 4.85 -3.92
CA SER A 64 -6.08 5.50 -4.85
C SER A 64 -6.61 6.85 -5.33
N TRP A 65 -7.90 6.93 -5.68
CA TRP A 65 -8.54 8.18 -6.09
C TRP A 65 -8.50 9.23 -4.98
N CYS A 66 -8.92 8.87 -3.76
CA CYS A 66 -8.84 9.76 -2.60
C CYS A 66 -7.40 10.21 -2.33
N GLN A 67 -6.42 9.32 -2.48
CA GLN A 67 -5.01 9.64 -2.28
C GLN A 67 -4.51 10.68 -3.29
N TYR A 68 -4.83 10.52 -4.57
CA TYR A 68 -4.40 11.45 -5.60
C TYR A 68 -5.14 12.79 -5.52
N GLU A 69 -6.44 12.77 -5.27
CA GLU A 69 -7.22 14.01 -5.09
C GLU A 69 -6.79 14.77 -3.84
N ALA A 70 -6.44 14.08 -2.75
CA ALA A 70 -5.94 14.74 -1.54
C ALA A 70 -4.71 15.61 -1.84
N LEU A 71 -3.81 15.20 -2.73
CA LEU A 71 -2.60 15.97 -3.07
C LEU A 71 -2.88 17.35 -3.67
N LYS A 72 -4.11 17.62 -4.15
CA LYS A 72 -4.53 18.97 -4.58
C LYS A 72 -4.80 19.90 -3.41
N TYR A 73 -5.10 19.35 -2.23
CA TYR A 73 -5.56 20.08 -1.04
C TYR A 73 -4.62 19.94 0.17
N ILE A 74 -3.71 18.95 0.16
CA ILE A 74 -2.71 18.73 1.20
C ILE A 74 -1.32 18.62 0.58
N SER A 75 -0.31 19.04 1.33
CA SER A 75 1.08 18.88 0.92
C SER A 75 1.50 17.40 0.96
N PHE A 76 2.48 17.03 0.12
CA PHE A 76 3.05 15.69 0.11
C PHE A 76 3.58 15.25 1.49
N PRO A 77 4.31 16.09 2.27
CA PRO A 77 4.71 15.75 3.63
C PRO A 77 3.53 15.41 4.56
N THR A 78 2.43 16.17 4.51
CA THR A 78 1.21 15.87 5.29
C THR A 78 0.63 14.52 4.93
N GLN A 79 0.63 14.16 3.64
CA GLN A 79 0.17 12.84 3.20
C GLN A 79 1.08 11.70 3.70
N VAL A 80 2.40 11.91 3.66
CA VAL A 80 3.40 10.96 4.17
C VAL A 80 3.23 10.75 5.67
N LEU A 81 2.97 11.83 6.43
CA LEU A 81 2.66 11.78 7.85
C LEU A 81 1.39 10.98 8.15
N ALA A 82 0.29 11.26 7.45
CA ALA A 82 -0.96 10.53 7.65
C ALA A 82 -0.85 9.04 7.28
N LYS A 83 -0.02 8.68 6.29
CA LYS A 83 0.31 7.29 5.98
C LYS A 83 1.04 6.60 7.12
N ALA A 84 1.91 7.28 7.85
CA ALA A 84 2.57 6.72 9.01
C ALA A 84 1.57 6.40 10.14
N SER A 85 0.56 7.27 10.31
CA SER A 85 -0.49 7.11 11.33
C SER A 85 -1.51 6.02 11.05
N LYS A 86 -1.57 5.49 9.81
CA LYS A 86 -2.61 4.54 9.39
C LYS A 86 -2.52 3.16 10.07
N VAL A 87 -1.44 2.86 10.78
CA VAL A 87 -1.26 1.59 11.50
C VAL A 87 -2.43 1.31 12.46
N ILE A 88 -2.85 2.32 13.22
CA ILE A 88 -3.94 2.18 14.21
C ILE A 88 -5.29 1.93 13.51
N PRO A 89 -5.71 2.74 12.52
CA PRO A 89 -6.88 2.44 11.69
C PRO A 89 -6.88 1.04 11.08
N VAL A 90 -5.74 0.54 10.59
CA VAL A 90 -5.64 -0.83 10.06
C VAL A 90 -5.94 -1.88 11.12
N MET A 91 -5.43 -1.71 12.34
CA MET A 91 -5.71 -2.65 13.44
C MET A 91 -7.19 -2.60 13.85
N MET A 92 -7.78 -1.41 13.93
CA MET A 92 -9.21 -1.25 14.21
C MET A 92 -10.08 -1.91 13.14
N MET A 93 -9.74 -1.70 11.86
CA MET A 93 -10.46 -2.30 10.73
C MET A 93 -10.33 -3.84 10.72
N GLY A 94 -9.19 -4.39 11.16
CA GLY A 94 -9.04 -5.84 11.30
C GLY A 94 -9.95 -6.47 12.36
N LYS A 95 -10.25 -5.72 13.43
CA LYS A 95 -11.26 -6.13 14.43
C LYS A 95 -12.68 -6.09 13.85
N LEU A 96 -12.99 -5.11 13.00
CA LEU A 96 -14.30 -4.98 12.36
C LEU A 96 -14.54 -6.02 11.25
N VAL A 97 -13.56 -6.24 10.37
CA VAL A 97 -13.70 -7.08 9.17
C VAL A 97 -13.49 -8.56 9.46
N SER A 98 -12.54 -8.91 10.32
CA SER A 98 -12.12 -10.30 10.56
C SER A 98 -12.26 -10.74 12.02
N HIS A 99 -12.88 -9.92 12.87
CA HIS A 99 -12.98 -10.17 14.32
C HIS A 99 -11.64 -10.51 14.98
N LYS A 100 -10.53 -9.96 14.46
CA LYS A 100 -9.20 -10.18 15.03
C LYS A 100 -9.07 -9.45 16.37
N SER A 101 -8.55 -10.16 17.36
CA SER A 101 -8.16 -9.59 18.65
C SER A 101 -6.66 -9.31 18.65
N TYR A 102 -6.30 -8.09 19.01
CA TYR A 102 -4.90 -7.67 19.17
C TYR A 102 -4.63 -7.45 20.66
N GLU A 103 -3.46 -7.86 21.13
CA GLU A 103 -3.07 -7.63 22.52
C GLU A 103 -2.74 -6.15 22.76
N TYR A 104 -2.88 -5.69 24.00
CA TYR A 104 -2.59 -4.30 24.37
C TYR A 104 -1.17 -3.87 23.98
N TRP A 105 -0.19 -4.76 24.11
CA TRP A 105 1.20 -4.52 23.70
C TRP A 105 1.38 -4.29 22.20
N GLU A 106 0.52 -4.88 21.35
CA GLU A 106 0.54 -4.65 19.91
C GLU A 106 0.05 -3.24 19.57
N TYR A 107 -0.99 -2.76 20.25
CA TYR A 107 -1.44 -1.37 20.11
C TYR A 107 -0.40 -0.37 20.62
N LEU A 108 0.23 -0.64 21.76
CA LEU A 108 1.29 0.21 22.31
C LEU A 108 2.47 0.33 21.34
N THR A 109 2.96 -0.80 20.81
CA THR A 109 4.08 -0.80 19.86
C THR A 109 3.70 -0.15 18.53
N ALA A 110 2.48 -0.35 18.04
CA ALA A 110 1.96 0.34 16.86
C ALA A 110 1.87 1.86 17.07
N ALA A 111 1.40 2.32 18.22
CA ALA A 111 1.33 3.73 18.57
C ALA A 111 2.73 4.35 18.64
N LEU A 112 3.69 3.68 19.30
CA LEU A 112 5.08 4.15 19.36
C LEU A 112 5.72 4.24 17.96
N ILE A 113 5.50 3.27 17.09
CA ILE A 113 5.99 3.32 15.69
C ILE A 113 5.36 4.51 14.96
N SER A 114 4.04 4.69 15.08
CA SER A 114 3.31 5.81 14.47
C SER A 114 3.86 7.16 14.92
N VAL A 115 4.03 7.35 16.24
CA VAL A 115 4.58 8.58 16.83
C VAL A 115 6.02 8.80 16.40
N GLY A 116 6.89 7.78 16.51
CA GLY A 116 8.29 7.91 16.16
C GLY A 116 8.51 8.24 14.68
N VAL A 117 7.79 7.59 13.77
CA VAL A 117 7.83 7.92 12.34
C VAL A 117 7.27 9.31 12.09
N SER A 118 6.18 9.70 12.77
CA SER A 118 5.62 11.04 12.64
C SER A 118 6.58 12.14 13.07
N MET A 119 7.25 11.98 14.22
CA MET A 119 8.28 12.89 14.71
C MET A 119 9.45 13.00 13.71
N PHE A 120 9.90 11.87 13.18
CA PHE A 120 10.98 11.82 12.20
C PHE A 120 10.61 12.55 10.89
N LEU A 121 9.40 12.29 10.37
CA LEU A 121 8.92 12.90 9.13
C LEU A 121 8.70 14.41 9.26
N LEU A 122 8.10 14.85 10.38
CA LEU A 122 7.90 16.28 10.66
C LEU A 122 9.22 17.03 10.79
N SER A 123 10.22 16.42 11.43
CA SER A 123 11.56 16.99 11.54
C SER A 123 12.30 17.06 10.20
N SER A 124 11.99 16.16 9.26
CA SER A 124 12.70 16.05 7.99
C SER A 124 12.04 16.86 6.87
N ALA A 125 10.86 17.43 7.13
CA ALA A 125 10.19 18.30 6.17
C ALA A 125 10.98 19.62 6.05
N PRO A 126 11.44 20.01 4.86
CA PRO A 126 12.15 21.27 4.68
C PRO A 126 11.24 22.44 5.07
N ASN A 127 11.78 23.43 5.79
CA ASN A 127 11.14 24.71 6.20
C ASN A 127 10.68 25.59 5.00
N ARG A 128 10.38 25.01 3.84
CA ARG A 128 9.74 25.74 2.76
C ARG A 128 8.29 25.96 3.17
N HIS A 129 7.97 27.23 3.45
CA HIS A 129 6.63 27.81 3.39
C HIS A 129 5.97 27.44 2.05
N VAL A 130 5.47 26.21 1.91
CA VAL A 130 4.59 25.83 0.81
C VAL A 130 3.19 26.00 1.37
N SER A 131 2.61 27.16 1.05
CA SER A 131 1.27 27.61 1.42
C SER A 131 0.16 26.77 0.78
N THR A 132 0.21 25.45 0.92
CA THR A 132 -0.98 24.60 0.76
C THR A 132 -1.64 24.55 2.13
N VAL A 133 -2.52 25.51 2.41
CA VAL A 133 -3.38 25.46 3.60
C VAL A 133 -4.10 24.13 3.55
N THR A 134 -3.90 23.27 4.57
CA THR A 134 -4.61 22.00 4.69
C THR A 134 -6.11 22.29 4.73
N THR A 135 -6.80 22.15 3.61
CA THR A 135 -8.24 22.41 3.52
C THR A 135 -8.99 21.26 4.19
N PHE A 136 -10.16 21.56 4.79
CA PHE A 136 -11.05 20.55 5.35
C PHE A 136 -11.35 19.41 4.35
N SER A 137 -11.55 19.75 3.07
CA SER A 137 -11.72 18.77 1.99
C SER A 137 -10.53 17.80 1.86
N GLY A 138 -9.30 18.30 2.00
CA GLY A 138 -8.08 17.48 1.98
C GLY A 138 -8.00 16.51 3.15
N VAL A 139 -8.40 16.95 4.35
CA VAL A 139 -8.48 16.09 5.54
C VAL A 139 -9.53 14.98 5.35
N VAL A 140 -10.71 15.32 4.83
CA VAL A 140 -11.78 14.35 4.54
C VAL A 140 -11.32 13.31 3.51
N LEU A 141 -10.69 13.73 2.41
CA LEU A 141 -10.14 12.83 1.39
C LEU A 141 -9.04 11.92 1.98
N LEU A 142 -8.19 12.45 2.84
CA LEU A 142 -7.13 11.69 3.50
C LEU A 142 -7.69 10.65 4.49
N ALA A 143 -8.75 11.00 5.23
CA ALA A 143 -9.48 10.08 6.08
C ALA A 143 -10.13 8.96 5.24
N GLY A 144 -10.78 9.30 4.12
CA GLY A 144 -11.33 8.35 3.16
C GLY A 144 -10.26 7.38 2.62
N TYR A 145 -9.10 7.92 2.20
CA TYR A 145 -7.95 7.12 1.79
C TYR A 145 -7.56 6.10 2.88
N ILE A 146 -7.38 6.54 4.13
CA ILE A 146 -6.99 5.68 5.25
C ILE A 146 -8.02 4.58 5.49
N VAL A 147 -9.32 4.91 5.46
CA VAL A 147 -10.40 3.94 5.67
C VAL A 147 -10.41 2.90 4.56
N PHE A 148 -10.38 3.31 3.30
CA PHE A 148 -10.42 2.38 2.16
C PHE A 148 -9.14 1.54 2.04
N ASP A 149 -7.96 2.10 2.31
CA ASP A 149 -6.70 1.37 2.31
C ASP A 149 -6.64 0.35 3.45
N SER A 150 -7.15 0.74 4.63
CA SER A 150 -7.29 -0.16 5.78
C SER A 150 -8.27 -1.28 5.51
N PHE A 151 -9.39 -0.99 4.86
CA PHE A 151 -10.35 -2.00 4.44
C PHE A 151 -9.72 -2.97 3.44
N THR A 152 -9.05 -2.45 2.40
CA THR A 152 -8.43 -3.25 1.33
C THR A 152 -7.51 -4.31 1.91
N SER A 153 -6.56 -3.90 2.73
CA SER A 153 -5.55 -4.80 3.31
C SER A 153 -6.16 -5.82 4.28
N ASN A 154 -7.13 -5.42 5.11
CA ASN A 154 -7.81 -6.34 6.03
C ASN A 154 -8.77 -7.29 5.31
N TRP A 155 -9.44 -6.86 4.23
CA TRP A 155 -10.28 -7.74 3.42
C TRP A 155 -9.44 -8.77 2.68
N GLN A 156 -8.27 -8.38 2.14
CA GLN A 156 -7.31 -9.31 1.56
C GLN A 156 -6.81 -10.32 2.59
N ASP A 157 -6.46 -9.88 3.80
CA ASP A 157 -6.09 -10.74 4.92
C ASP A 157 -7.23 -11.73 5.28
N ALA A 158 -8.48 -11.25 5.35
CA ALA A 158 -9.65 -12.10 5.58
C ALA A 158 -9.81 -13.17 4.49
N LEU A 159 -9.59 -12.80 3.23
CA LEU A 159 -9.67 -13.73 2.09
C LEU A 159 -8.59 -14.82 2.14
N PHE A 160 -7.41 -14.55 2.70
CA PHE A 160 -6.39 -15.60 2.88
C PHE A 160 -6.82 -16.72 3.83
N THR A 161 -7.86 -16.52 4.66
CA THR A 161 -8.49 -17.58 5.47
C THR A 161 -9.02 -18.74 4.62
N TYR A 162 -9.37 -18.51 3.35
CA TYR A 162 -9.80 -19.55 2.40
C TYR A 162 -8.62 -20.39 1.84
N LYS A 163 -7.42 -20.33 2.45
CA LYS A 163 -6.21 -21.11 2.09
C LYS A 163 -5.77 -20.96 0.63
N MET A 164 -6.01 -19.79 0.04
CA MET A 164 -5.58 -19.46 -1.32
C MET A 164 -4.12 -19.01 -1.37
N SER A 165 -3.50 -19.11 -2.55
CA SER A 165 -2.14 -18.60 -2.75
C SER A 165 -2.13 -17.07 -2.98
N PRO A 166 -1.01 -16.38 -2.70
CA PRO A 166 -0.85 -14.96 -3.07
C PRO A 166 -1.04 -14.67 -4.56
N VAL A 167 -0.71 -15.64 -5.42
CA VAL A 167 -0.89 -15.50 -6.87
C VAL A 167 -2.37 -15.59 -7.26
N GLN A 168 -3.15 -16.46 -6.62
CA GLN A 168 -4.61 -16.51 -6.81
C GLN A 168 -5.29 -15.22 -6.34
N MET A 169 -4.83 -14.64 -5.23
CA MET A 169 -5.30 -13.32 -4.77
C MET A 169 -5.00 -12.24 -5.82
N MET A 170 -3.77 -12.23 -6.34
CA MET A 170 -3.34 -11.30 -7.38
C MET A 170 -4.19 -11.43 -8.63
N PHE A 171 -4.48 -12.65 -9.08
CA PHE A 171 -5.37 -12.89 -10.20
C PHE A 171 -6.79 -12.35 -9.92
N GLY A 172 -7.40 -12.76 -8.81
CA GLY A 172 -8.77 -12.39 -8.46
C GLY A 172 -8.97 -10.88 -8.33
N VAL A 173 -8.08 -10.19 -7.61
CA VAL A 173 -8.15 -8.73 -7.45
C VAL A 173 -7.94 -8.03 -8.80
N ASN A 174 -6.94 -8.46 -9.60
CA ASN A 174 -6.65 -7.78 -10.86
C ASN A 174 -7.72 -7.99 -11.94
N VAL A 175 -8.49 -9.09 -11.92
CA VAL A 175 -9.67 -9.26 -12.80
C VAL A 175 -10.67 -8.12 -12.58
N PHE A 176 -11.14 -7.92 -11.34
CA PHE A 176 -12.09 -6.86 -11.03
C PHE A 176 -11.45 -5.48 -11.19
N SER A 177 -10.17 -5.34 -10.87
CA SER A 177 -9.46 -4.08 -11.06
C SER A 177 -9.39 -3.68 -12.52
N CYS A 178 -9.17 -4.63 -13.44
CA CYS A 178 -9.20 -4.38 -14.87
C CYS A 178 -10.60 -3.97 -15.31
N LEU A 179 -11.65 -4.71 -14.92
CA LEU A 179 -13.04 -4.40 -15.28
C LEU A 179 -13.44 -2.97 -14.87
N PHE A 180 -13.15 -2.58 -13.63
CA PHE A 180 -13.46 -1.23 -13.15
C PHE A 180 -12.62 -0.14 -13.85
N THR A 181 -11.33 -0.38 -14.13
CA THR A 181 -10.52 0.62 -14.86
C THR A 181 -10.89 0.74 -16.33
N VAL A 182 -11.28 -0.36 -16.99
CA VAL A 182 -11.74 -0.30 -18.38
C VAL A 182 -13.01 0.54 -18.46
N GLY A 183 -13.99 0.30 -17.58
CA GLY A 183 -15.20 1.12 -17.52
C GLY A 183 -14.87 2.60 -17.39
N SER A 184 -14.02 2.95 -16.41
CA SER A 184 -13.62 4.34 -16.18
C SER A 184 -12.84 4.98 -17.35
N LEU A 185 -12.00 4.22 -18.05
CA LEU A 185 -11.24 4.69 -19.21
C LEU A 185 -12.12 4.86 -20.46
N LEU A 186 -13.14 4.00 -20.62
CA LEU A 186 -14.11 4.10 -21.72
C LEU A 186 -15.00 5.34 -21.53
N GLU A 187 -15.46 5.61 -20.31
CA GLU A 187 -16.27 6.80 -19.99
C GLU A 187 -15.53 8.11 -20.29
N GLN A 188 -14.20 8.13 -20.14
CA GLN A 188 -13.36 9.31 -20.41
C GLN A 188 -12.90 9.41 -21.88
N GLY A 189 -13.15 8.39 -22.71
CA GLY A 189 -12.64 8.33 -24.09
C GLY A 189 -11.12 8.20 -24.23
N ALA A 190 -10.38 8.12 -23.12
CA ALA A 190 -8.92 8.16 -23.10
C ALA A 190 -8.26 6.82 -23.49
N LEU A 191 -9.02 5.72 -23.49
CA LEU A 191 -8.49 4.39 -23.81
C LEU A 191 -7.93 4.30 -25.23
N LEU A 192 -8.70 4.77 -26.22
CA LEU A 192 -8.30 4.69 -27.63
C LEU A 192 -7.13 5.63 -27.93
N GLU A 193 -7.14 6.83 -27.35
CA GLU A 193 -6.05 7.80 -27.50
C GLU A 193 -4.74 7.24 -26.93
N SER A 194 -4.81 6.64 -25.74
CA SER A 194 -3.64 6.05 -25.08
C SER A 194 -3.08 4.84 -25.83
N VAL A 195 -3.93 4.00 -26.41
CA VAL A 195 -3.49 2.86 -27.25
C VAL A 195 -2.81 3.37 -28.52
N HIS A 196 -3.36 4.39 -29.19
CA HIS A 196 -2.70 5.00 -30.35
C HIS A 196 -1.36 5.64 -29.99
N PHE A 197 -1.26 6.30 -28.83
CA PHE A 197 0.02 6.83 -28.35
C PHE A 197 1.05 5.72 -28.15
N MET A 198 0.66 4.62 -27.52
CA MET A 198 1.52 3.46 -27.29
C MET A 198 1.97 2.79 -28.60
N ALA A 199 1.10 2.72 -29.60
CA ALA A 199 1.43 2.20 -30.92
C ALA A 199 2.42 3.09 -31.69
N ARG A 200 2.31 4.42 -31.53
CA ARG A 200 3.21 5.39 -32.18
C ARG A 200 4.59 5.46 -31.53
N HIS A 201 4.69 5.21 -30.23
CA HIS A 201 5.94 5.33 -29.47
C HIS A 201 6.34 4.01 -28.81
N SER A 202 7.15 3.20 -29.49
CA SER A 202 7.66 1.91 -28.99
C SER A 202 8.49 2.04 -27.70
N GLU A 203 9.22 3.16 -27.54
CA GLU A 203 9.96 3.46 -26.31
C GLU A 203 9.02 3.60 -25.10
N PHE A 204 7.87 4.27 -25.28
CA PHE A 204 6.85 4.38 -24.23
C PHE A 204 6.34 3.00 -23.81
N THR A 205 6.10 2.10 -24.77
CA THR A 205 5.69 0.72 -24.52
C THR A 205 6.70 -0.02 -23.65
N ALA A 206 8.01 0.11 -23.95
CA ALA A 206 9.05 -0.51 -23.14
C ALA A 206 9.06 0.00 -21.69
N HIS A 207 8.92 1.32 -21.50
CA HIS A 207 8.82 1.91 -20.16
C HIS A 207 7.55 1.47 -19.41
N ALA A 208 6.42 1.41 -20.12
CA ALA A 208 5.15 0.97 -19.55
C ALA A 208 5.23 -0.50 -19.11
N VAL A 209 5.78 -1.38 -19.94
CA VAL A 209 5.97 -2.80 -19.61
C VAL A 209 6.92 -2.96 -18.43
N LEU A 210 8.06 -2.25 -18.41
CA LEU A 210 9.00 -2.31 -17.29
C LEU A 210 8.35 -1.85 -15.98
N LEU A 211 7.59 -0.76 -16.02
CA LEU A 211 6.81 -0.27 -14.88
C LEU A 211 5.80 -1.31 -14.42
N SER A 212 5.09 -1.95 -15.35
CA SER A 212 4.09 -2.98 -15.07
C SER A 212 4.71 -4.25 -14.48
N VAL A 213 5.87 -4.70 -14.97
CA VAL A 213 6.60 -5.85 -14.39
C VAL A 213 7.03 -5.54 -12.96
N CYS A 214 7.63 -4.37 -12.73
CA CYS A 214 8.01 -3.94 -11.38
C CYS A 214 6.80 -3.84 -10.44
N SER A 215 5.68 -3.30 -10.94
CA SER A 215 4.41 -3.22 -10.20
C SER A 215 3.86 -4.61 -9.86
N ALA A 216 3.86 -5.54 -10.82
CA ALA A 216 3.39 -6.92 -10.61
C ALA A 216 4.24 -7.65 -9.55
N CYS A 217 5.56 -7.52 -9.61
CA CYS A 217 6.45 -8.04 -8.57
C CYS A 217 6.15 -7.42 -7.20
N GLY A 218 5.97 -6.10 -7.13
CA GLY A 218 5.62 -5.40 -5.89
C GLY A 218 4.29 -5.87 -5.31
N GLN A 219 3.26 -6.04 -6.15
CA GLN A 219 1.96 -6.57 -5.73
C GLN A 219 2.08 -7.99 -5.17
N LEU A 220 2.90 -8.85 -5.77
CA LEU A 220 3.15 -10.18 -5.26
C LEU A 220 3.77 -10.15 -3.86
N PHE A 221 4.75 -9.27 -3.61
CA PHE A 221 5.31 -9.07 -2.27
C PHE A 221 4.28 -8.56 -1.26
N ILE A 222 3.38 -7.66 -1.67
CA ILE A 222 2.27 -7.18 -0.83
C ILE A 222 1.39 -8.37 -0.40
N PHE A 223 0.89 -9.13 -1.37
CA PHE A 223 0.02 -10.28 -1.08
C PHE A 223 0.72 -11.35 -0.27
N TYR A 224 1.99 -11.65 -0.57
CA TYR A 224 2.79 -12.58 0.20
C TYR A 224 2.95 -12.13 1.66
N THR A 225 3.23 -10.84 1.89
CA THR A 225 3.40 -10.28 3.23
C THR A 225 2.10 -10.33 4.02
N ILE A 226 0.97 -9.97 3.40
CA ILE A 226 -0.35 -10.05 4.03
C ILE A 226 -0.69 -11.50 4.37
N ASN A 227 -0.46 -12.45 3.46
CA ASN A 227 -0.73 -13.86 3.70
C ASN A 227 0.11 -14.44 4.87
N GLN A 228 1.39 -14.05 4.97
CA GLN A 228 2.30 -14.60 5.99
C GLN A 228 2.18 -13.89 7.35
N PHE A 229 1.95 -12.58 7.37
CA PHE A 229 2.05 -11.77 8.58
C PHE A 229 0.79 -10.98 8.93
N GLY A 230 -0.22 -10.96 8.04
CA GLY A 230 -1.46 -10.20 8.22
C GLY A 230 -1.35 -8.72 7.86
N ALA A 231 -2.50 -8.05 7.79
CA ALA A 231 -2.64 -6.66 7.36
C ALA A 231 -1.95 -5.66 8.30
N ALA A 232 -2.01 -5.89 9.61
CA ALA A 232 -1.41 -5.01 10.61
C ALA A 232 0.13 -5.00 10.51
N VAL A 233 0.75 -6.18 10.36
CA VAL A 233 2.21 -6.28 10.19
C VAL A 233 2.62 -5.72 8.83
N PHE A 234 1.86 -6.03 7.76
CA PHE A 234 2.08 -5.45 6.44
C PHE A 234 2.12 -3.92 6.48
N THR A 235 1.16 -3.29 7.15
CA THR A 235 1.10 -1.83 7.28
C THR A 235 2.31 -1.28 8.01
N ILE A 236 2.76 -1.95 9.06
CA ILE A 236 3.96 -1.55 9.80
C ILE A 236 5.21 -1.67 8.93
N ILE A 237 5.36 -2.76 8.17
CA ILE A 237 6.48 -2.93 7.22
C ILE A 237 6.48 -1.79 6.18
N MET A 238 5.31 -1.44 5.64
CA MET A 238 5.19 -0.34 4.68
C MET A 238 5.61 1.00 5.27
N THR A 239 5.14 1.32 6.48
CA THR A 239 5.48 2.55 7.19
C THR A 239 6.98 2.63 7.50
N LEU A 240 7.58 1.53 7.97
CA LEU A 240 9.02 1.45 8.22
C LEU A 240 9.84 1.62 6.94
N ARG A 241 9.46 0.93 5.86
CA ARG A 241 10.12 1.05 4.55
C ARG A 241 10.15 2.51 4.09
N GLN A 242 9.03 3.22 4.24
CA GLN A 242 8.93 4.64 3.90
C GLN A 242 9.82 5.50 4.79
N ALA A 243 9.83 5.26 6.11
CA ALA A 243 10.69 5.97 7.04
C ALA A 243 12.18 5.76 6.73
N PHE A 244 12.62 4.52 6.49
CA PHE A 244 14.00 4.20 6.12
C PHE A 244 14.40 4.82 4.78
N ALA A 245 13.51 4.84 3.78
CA ALA A 245 13.79 5.50 2.51
C ALA A 245 14.04 7.01 2.68
N ILE A 246 13.25 7.66 3.54
CA ILE A 246 13.41 9.09 3.84
C ILE A 246 14.67 9.35 4.66
N LEU A 247 14.97 8.51 5.66
CA LEU A 247 16.20 8.58 6.43
C LEU A 247 17.43 8.43 5.53
N LEU A 248 17.43 7.43 4.65
CA LEU A 248 18.52 7.23 3.69
C LEU A 248 18.66 8.41 2.74
N SER A 249 17.55 8.98 2.28
CA SER A 249 17.56 10.22 1.47
C SER A 249 18.20 11.37 2.25
N CYS A 250 17.84 11.60 3.51
CA CYS A 250 18.45 12.65 4.32
C CYS A 250 19.97 12.44 4.50
N LEU A 251 20.41 11.20 4.71
CA LEU A 251 21.83 10.86 4.86
C LEU A 251 22.62 11.06 3.56
N ILE A 252 22.08 10.62 2.42
CA ILE A 252 22.74 10.74 1.11
C ILE A 252 22.81 12.19 0.64
N TYR A 253 21.71 12.95 0.79
CA TYR A 253 21.62 14.35 0.34
C TYR A 253 22.07 15.36 1.41
N GLY A 254 22.69 14.91 2.50
CA GLY A 254 23.27 15.77 3.54
C GLY A 254 22.26 16.70 4.24
N HIS A 255 20.98 16.34 4.29
CA HIS A 255 19.98 17.14 5.01
C HIS A 255 20.16 16.93 6.52
N ALA A 256 20.26 18.03 7.29
CA ALA A 256 20.43 17.97 8.73
C ALA A 256 19.18 17.33 9.39
N VAL A 257 19.35 16.14 9.96
CA VAL A 257 18.33 15.52 10.82
C VAL A 257 18.35 16.24 12.16
N THR A 258 17.26 16.90 12.52
CA THR A 258 17.19 17.61 13.81
C THR A 258 17.24 16.62 14.97
N VAL A 259 17.51 17.13 16.18
CA VAL A 259 17.46 16.34 17.42
C VAL A 259 16.11 15.61 17.57
N VAL A 260 15.00 16.27 17.21
CA VAL A 260 13.65 15.67 17.24
C VAL A 260 13.53 14.51 16.26
N GLY A 261 14.13 14.62 15.07
CA GLY A 261 14.18 13.54 14.09
C GLY A 261 14.99 12.34 14.59
N GLY A 262 16.13 12.59 15.23
CA GLY A 262 16.95 11.56 15.86
C GLY A 262 16.21 10.83 17.00
N LEU A 263 15.49 11.57 17.85
CA LEU A 263 14.61 10.99 18.87
C LEU A 263 13.50 10.15 18.25
N GLY A 264 12.86 10.63 17.18
CA GLY A 264 11.84 9.87 16.44
C GLY A 264 12.36 8.53 15.94
N VAL A 265 13.56 8.51 15.34
CA VAL A 265 14.24 7.27 14.91
C VAL A 265 14.49 6.34 16.10
N ALA A 266 15.00 6.85 17.22
CA ALA A 266 15.25 6.06 18.42
C ALA A 266 13.96 5.41 18.98
N VAL A 267 12.84 6.15 18.99
CA VAL A 267 11.51 5.64 19.39
C VAL A 267 11.06 4.51 18.47
N VAL A 268 11.24 4.64 17.15
CA VAL A 268 10.88 3.57 16.19
C VAL A 268 11.69 2.30 16.47
N PHE A 269 13.01 2.41 16.63
CA PHE A 269 13.85 1.24 16.93
C PHE A 269 13.44 0.60 18.26
N MET A 270 13.24 1.40 19.32
CA MET A 270 12.78 0.91 20.61
C MET A 270 11.44 0.17 20.50
N ALA A 271 10.48 0.71 19.75
CA ALA A 271 9.18 0.08 19.54
C ALA A 271 9.27 -1.25 18.80
N LEU A 272 10.17 -1.35 17.80
CA LEU A 272 10.42 -2.60 17.09
C LEU A 272 11.07 -3.66 18.00
N PHE A 273 12.08 -3.28 18.78
CA PHE A 273 12.71 -4.18 19.75
C PHE A 273 11.70 -4.66 20.78
N LEU A 274 10.88 -3.75 21.34
CA LEU A 274 9.82 -4.09 22.28
C LEU A 274 8.82 -5.08 21.65
N ARG A 275 8.42 -4.86 20.40
CA ARG A 275 7.49 -5.75 19.69
C ARG A 275 8.08 -7.15 19.46
N VAL A 276 9.33 -7.23 19.01
CA VAL A 276 10.02 -8.52 18.79
C VAL A 276 10.20 -9.27 20.12
N TYR A 277 10.58 -8.55 21.17
CA TYR A 277 10.73 -9.12 22.51
C TYR A 277 9.40 -9.62 23.08
N ALA A 278 8.35 -8.80 23.03
CA ALA A 278 7.01 -9.17 23.50
C ALA A 278 6.47 -10.40 22.75
N ARG A 279 6.56 -10.41 21.41
CA ARG A 279 6.15 -11.56 20.58
C ARG A 279 6.91 -12.83 20.95
N SER A 280 8.21 -12.72 21.22
CA SER A 280 9.05 -13.85 21.63
C SER A 280 8.68 -14.38 23.02
N ARG A 281 8.40 -13.48 23.98
CA ARG A 281 7.96 -13.86 25.34
C ARG A 281 6.59 -14.53 25.33
N MET A 282 5.65 -14.02 24.54
CA MET A 282 4.31 -14.61 24.41
C MET A 282 4.36 -16.01 23.76
N LYS A 283 5.19 -16.19 22.71
CA LYS A 283 5.41 -17.51 22.11
C LYS A 283 6.03 -18.51 23.10
N LYS A 284 6.97 -18.05 23.96
CA LYS A 284 7.54 -18.89 25.03
C LYS A 284 6.52 -19.24 26.11
N ARG A 285 5.64 -18.31 26.48
CA ARG A 285 4.57 -18.53 27.47
C ARG A 285 3.52 -19.52 26.96
N SER A 286 3.07 -19.36 25.71
CA SER A 286 2.11 -20.28 25.08
C SER A 286 2.63 -21.72 24.98
N LYS A 287 3.93 -21.91 24.71
CA LYS A 287 4.56 -23.25 24.71
C LYS A 287 4.69 -23.89 26.11
N LYS A 288 4.61 -23.11 27.19
CA LYS A 288 4.75 -23.60 28.56
C LYS A 288 3.41 -23.98 29.21
N LEU A 289 2.26 -23.54 28.68
CA LEU A 289 0.97 -24.02 29.18
C LEU A 289 0.68 -25.43 28.63
N PRO A 290 0.23 -26.38 29.47
CA PRO A 290 -0.21 -27.69 29.00
C PRO A 290 -1.45 -27.54 28.07
N PRO A 291 -1.62 -28.43 27.07
CA PRO A 291 -2.74 -28.38 26.14
C PRO A 291 -4.05 -28.70 26.89
N GLY A 292 -4.71 -27.68 27.43
CA GLY A 292 -5.96 -27.84 28.18
C GLY A 292 -6.43 -26.58 28.91
N GLU A 293 -5.54 -25.65 29.24
CA GLU A 293 -5.94 -24.37 29.84
C GLU A 293 -6.05 -23.28 28.77
N THR A 294 -7.25 -23.14 28.19
CA THR A 294 -7.63 -21.90 27.51
C THR A 294 -7.47 -20.75 28.50
N PRO A 295 -6.70 -19.69 28.18
CA PRO A 295 -6.70 -18.50 29.02
C PRO A 295 -8.11 -17.92 29.00
N VAL A 296 -8.72 -17.82 30.18
CA VAL A 296 -10.04 -17.22 30.40
C VAL A 296 -10.12 -15.92 29.60
N GLN A 297 -10.92 -15.95 28.54
CA GLN A 297 -11.26 -14.80 27.72
C GLN A 297 -12.01 -13.85 28.66
N LYS A 298 -11.34 -12.80 29.14
CA LYS A 298 -12.01 -11.73 29.87
C LYS A 298 -13.01 -11.09 28.90
N VAL A 299 -14.29 -11.27 29.24
CA VAL A 299 -15.47 -10.67 28.60
C VAL A 299 -15.29 -9.16 28.49
#